data_AF-A0AB39XI95-F1
#
_entry.id   AF-A0AB39XI95-F1
#
_cell.length_a   1.000
_cell.length_b   1.000
_cell.length_c   1.000
_cell.angle_alpha   90.00
_cell.angle_beta   90.00
_cell.angle_gamma   90.00
#
_symmetry.space_group_name_H-M   'P 1'
#
loop_
_entity.id
_entity.type
_entity.pdbx_description
1 polymer ?
#
loop_
_entity_poly.entity_id
_entity_poly.type
_entity_poly.pdbx_seq_one_letter_code
_entity_poly.pdbx_strand_id
1 'polypeptide(L)' 'MNDHVPSQSRFVIRAGGKGWMVYDRERKGPALIGAEVGFAANLTREQAERVHRTLTGPSNTNSPSG' A
#
# COMPACT_ATOMS: atom_id res chain seq x y z
N MET A 1 23.63 -18.30 -5.64
CA MET A 1 22.34 -18.29 -4.93
C MET A 1 21.76 -16.90 -5.15
N ASN A 2 20.58 -16.76 -5.74
CA ASN A 2 19.94 -15.44 -5.82
C ASN A 2 19.30 -15.22 -4.45
N ASP A 3 19.95 -14.43 -3.62
CA ASP A 3 19.43 -13.95 -2.33
C ASP A 3 18.31 -12.95 -2.65
N HIS A 4 17.17 -13.48 -3.12
CA HIS A 4 15.94 -12.74 -3.22
C HIS A 4 15.49 -12.49 -1.78
N VAL A 5 16.14 -11.51 -1.12
CA VAL A 5 15.57 -10.84 0.05
C VAL A 5 14.14 -10.55 -0.34
N PRO A 6 13.13 -11.13 0.34
CA PRO A 6 11.75 -10.95 -0.07
C PRO A 6 11.52 -9.44 -0.15
N SER A 7 11.33 -8.93 -1.37
CA SER A 7 11.23 -7.50 -1.66
C SER A 7 10.25 -6.93 -0.67
N GLN A 8 10.78 -6.25 0.35
CA GLN A 8 9.97 -5.82 1.47
C GLN A 8 8.86 -4.95 0.91
N SER A 9 7.60 -5.39 1.05
CA SER A 9 6.46 -4.71 0.43
C SER A 9 6.56 -3.21 0.66
N ARG A 10 6.51 -2.43 -0.43
CA ARG A 10 6.58 -0.97 -0.41
C ARG A 10 5.56 -0.37 0.55
N PHE A 11 4.37 -0.97 0.57
CA PHE A 11 3.25 -0.55 1.40
C PHE A 11 3.11 -1.41 2.65
N VAL A 12 2.97 -0.77 3.80
CA VAL A 12 2.76 -1.44 5.09
C VAL A 12 1.64 -0.76 5.89
N ILE A 13 0.81 -1.55 6.56
CA ILE A 13 -0.21 -1.03 7.45
C ILE A 13 0.43 -0.60 8.77
N ARG A 14 0.15 0.62 9.23
CA ARG A 14 0.63 1.14 10.52
C ARG A 14 -0.53 1.73 11.31
N ALA A 15 -0.56 1.47 12.61
CA ALA A 15 -1.39 2.23 13.54
C ALA A 15 -0.69 3.56 13.87
N GLY A 16 -1.46 4.65 13.91
CA GLY A 16 -1.05 5.98 14.34
C GLY A 16 -1.95 6.52 15.45
N GLY A 17 -1.71 7.74 15.90
CA GLY A 17 -2.40 8.32 17.07
C GLY A 17 -3.92 8.57 16.89
N LYS A 18 -4.42 8.62 15.65
CA LYS A 18 -5.84 8.89 15.33
C LYS A 18 -6.51 7.80 14.49
N GLY A 19 -5.86 6.65 14.30
CA GLY A 19 -6.36 5.57 13.44
C GLY A 19 -5.25 4.83 12.72
N TRP A 20 -5.60 4.16 11.63
CA TRP A 20 -4.69 3.36 10.82
C TRP A 20 -4.28 4.12 9.54
N MET A 21 -3.15 3.72 8.97
CA MET A 21 -2.69 4.23 7.69
C MET A 21 -2.00 3.13 6.89
N VAL A 22 -1.96 3.30 5.58
CA VAL A 22 -1.01 2.56 4.73
C VAL A 22 0.18 3.45 4.49
N TYR A 23 1.34 3.04 5.00
CA TYR A 23 2.60 3.75 4.88
C TYR A 23 3.33 3.29 3.63
N ASP A 24 3.69 4.24 2.78
CA ASP A 24 4.54 4.06 1.61
C ASP A 24 5.99 4.31 2.02
N ARG A 25 6.80 3.24 2.02
CA ARG A 25 8.21 3.28 2.40
C ARG A 25 9.06 4.14 1.47
N GLU A 26 8.70 4.22 0.19
CA GLU A 26 9.44 5.05 -0.77
C GLU A 26 9.18 6.53 -0.55
N ARG A 27 7.91 6.89 -0.24
CA ARG A 27 7.52 8.27 0.07
C ARG A 27 7.83 8.68 1.52
N LYS A 28 8.16 7.70 2.37
CA LYS A 28 8.35 7.86 3.81
C LYS A 28 7.14 8.50 4.51
N GLY A 29 5.93 8.23 4.03
CA GLY A 29 4.69 8.85 4.51
C GLY A 29 3.44 8.03 4.16
N PRO A 30 2.23 8.55 4.41
CA PRO A 30 0.99 7.90 4.00
C PRO A 30 0.97 7.69 2.47
N ALA A 31 0.52 6.51 2.06
CA ALA A 31 0.31 6.19 0.66
C ALA A 31 -0.75 7.13 0.05
N LEU A 32 -0.58 7.44 -1.22
CA LEU A 32 -1.58 8.19 -1.99
C LEU A 32 -2.58 7.20 -2.58
N ILE A 33 -3.86 7.41 -2.29
CA ILE A 33 -4.97 6.61 -2.80
C ILE A 33 -5.78 7.44 -3.78
N GLY A 34 -5.22 7.65 -4.98
CA GLY A 34 -5.88 8.39 -6.06
C GLY A 34 -6.10 9.88 -5.78
N ALA A 35 -6.46 10.62 -6.83
CA ALA A 35 -6.64 12.08 -6.75
C ALA A 35 -7.88 12.49 -5.93
N GLU A 36 -8.91 11.62 -5.85
CA GLU A 36 -10.19 11.93 -5.20
C GLU A 36 -10.27 11.47 -3.73
N VAL A 37 -9.50 10.46 -3.30
CA VAL A 37 -9.61 9.86 -1.95
C VAL A 37 -8.49 10.34 -1.01
N GLY A 38 -7.46 11.02 -1.52
CA GLY A 38 -6.45 11.70 -0.72
C GLY A 38 -5.39 10.77 -0.11
N PHE A 39 -4.92 11.08 1.10
CA PHE A 39 -3.91 10.29 1.81
C PHE A 39 -4.53 9.11 2.55
N ALA A 40 -3.88 7.95 2.50
CA ALA A 40 -4.28 6.74 3.23
C ALA A 40 -3.97 6.84 4.73
N ALA A 41 -4.53 7.85 5.42
CA ALA A 41 -4.36 8.12 6.85
C ALA A 41 -5.72 8.30 7.54
N ASN A 42 -5.75 8.18 8.88
CA ASN A 42 -6.97 8.21 9.70
C ASN A 42 -8.03 7.19 9.26
N LEU A 43 -7.58 6.05 8.75
CA LEU A 43 -8.45 4.95 8.33
C LEU A 43 -8.87 4.11 9.54
N THR A 44 -9.99 3.41 9.43
CA THR A 44 -10.19 2.22 10.26
C THR A 44 -9.20 1.12 9.83
N ARG A 45 -9.04 0.09 10.66
CA ARG A 45 -8.18 -1.04 10.32
C ARG A 45 -8.63 -1.69 9.01
N GLU A 46 -9.93 -1.91 8.86
CA GLU A 46 -10.54 -2.57 7.71
C GLU A 46 -10.35 -1.76 6.43
N GLN A 47 -10.44 -0.42 6.53
CA GLN A 47 -10.13 0.49 5.44
C GLN A 47 -8.65 0.43 5.06
N ALA A 48 -7.74 0.42 6.03
CA ALA A 48 -6.30 0.29 5.77
C ALA A 48 -5.96 -1.07 5.12
N GLU A 49 -6.60 -2.15 5.55
CA GLU A 49 -6.46 -3.48 4.93
C GLU A 49 -6.99 -3.51 3.49
N ARG A 50 -8.14 -2.87 3.23
CA ARG A 50 -8.67 -2.75 1.85
C ARG A 50 -7.72 -1.96 0.96
N VAL A 51 -7.23 -0.81 1.42
CA VAL A 51 -6.27 0.02 0.68
C VAL A 51 -4.97 -0.73 0.44
N HIS A 52 -4.45 -1.41 1.46
CA HIS A 52 -3.22 -2.21 1.34
C HIS A 52 -3.37 -3.29 0.27
N ARG A 53 -4.48 -4.04 0.27
CA ARG A 53 -4.78 -5.03 -0.78
C ARG A 53 -4.90 -4.42 -2.16
N THR A 54 -5.47 -3.22 -2.31
CA THR A 54 -5.51 -2.52 -3.61
C THR A 54 -4.09 -2.12 -4.07
N LEU A 55 -3.23 -1.71 -3.16
CA LEU A 55 -1.87 -1.25 -3.46
C LEU A 55 -0.84 -2.38 -3.63
N THR A 56 -1.05 -3.53 -2.98
CA THR A 56 -0.17 -4.70 -3.08
C THR A 56 -0.74 -5.85 -3.89
N GLY A 57 -2.02 -5.77 -4.25
CA GLY A 57 -2.64 -6.71 -5.18
C GLY A 57 -1.94 -6.64 -6.54
N PRO A 58 -2.01 -7.71 -7.35
CA PRO A 58 -1.49 -7.64 -8.70
C PRO A 58 -2.20 -6.50 -9.41
N SER A 59 -1.47 -5.43 -9.73
CA SER A 59 -1.94 -4.49 -10.75
C SER A 59 -2.29 -5.35 -11.96
N ASN A 60 -3.57 -5.44 -12.31
CA ASN A 60 -3.99 -5.85 -13.65
C ASN A 60 -3.56 -4.72 -14.62
N THR A 61 -2.26 -4.48 -14.71
CA THR A 61 -1.63 -3.66 -15.74
C THR A 61 -0.79 -4.61 -16.57
N ASN A 62 -1.49 -5.20 -17.54
CA ASN A 62 -0.95 -5.68 -18.80
C ASN A 62 0.08 -6.82 -18.72
N SER A 63 -0.38 -8.05 -18.96
CA SER A 63 0.42 -8.98 -19.77
C SER A 63 -0.17 -8.94 -21.19
N PRO A 64 0.45 -8.24 -22.16
CA PRO A 64 0.23 -8.57 -23.55
C PRO A 64 1.01 -9.87 -23.79
N SER A 65 0.30 -10.98 -23.97
CA SER A 65 0.93 -12.26 -24.29
C SER A 65 0.00 -13.03 -25.21
N GLY A 66 0.38 -13.10 -26.49
CA GLY A 66 -0.25 -13.92 -27.52
C GLY A 66 -0.74 -13.11 -28.69
#